data_AF-A0A6B2FRA3-F1
#
_entry.id   AF-A0A6B2FRA3-F1
#
_cell.length_a   1.000
_cell.length_b   1.000
_cell.length_c   1.000
_cell.angle_alpha   90.00
_cell.angle_beta   90.00
_cell.angle_gamma   90.00
#
_symmetry.space_group_name_H-M   'P 1'
#
loop_
_entity.id
_entity.type
_entity.pdbx_description
1 polymer ?
#
loop_
_entity_poly.entity_id
_entity_poly.type
_entity_poly.pdbx_seq_one_letter_code
_entity_poly.pdbx_strand_id
1 'polypeptide(L)'
;MNNLEKMRKVGEEVYGSSWQSSLARALGISDRTVRNFISGKSNIPETLSSRLLSAMDVEIEKIQRAIAIIESDAVSGDDVTTEVITGIVDRYEYSDEMARQHAVDAVNNAVYPKTFLSDLDAVARKYSE
;
A
#
# COMPACT_ATOMS: atom_id res chain seq x y z
N MET A 1 -16.26 5.36 -27.39
CA MET A 1 -16.34 4.60 -26.14
C MET A 1 -17.63 4.96 -25.41
N ASN A 2 -18.54 4.00 -25.21
CA ASN A 2 -19.81 4.22 -24.53
C ASN A 2 -19.69 4.10 -23.00
N ASN A 3 -20.76 4.41 -22.26
CA ASN A 3 -20.75 4.38 -20.80
C ASN A 3 -20.52 2.97 -20.22
N LEU A 4 -21.01 1.91 -20.88
CA LEU A 4 -20.76 0.53 -20.46
C LEU A 4 -19.28 0.16 -20.60
N GLU A 5 -18.67 0.50 -21.74
CA GLU A 5 -17.26 0.28 -22.01
C GLU A 5 -16.36 1.04 -21.03
N LYS A 6 -16.71 2.29 -20.70
CA LYS A 6 -16.01 3.07 -19.66
C LYS A 6 -16.08 2.37 -18.31
N MET A 7 -17.28 1.99 -17.87
CA MET A 7 -17.49 1.31 -16.59
C MET A 7 -16.64 0.05 -16.47
N ARG A 8 -16.65 -0.76 -17.53
CA ARG A 8 -15.87 -2.01 -17.60
C ARG A 8 -14.38 -1.73 -17.53
N LYS A 9 -13.85 -0.84 -18.37
CA LYS A 9 -12.40 -0.55 -18.41
C LYS A 9 -11.90 0.03 -17.10
N VAL A 10 -12.62 0.99 -16.51
CA VAL A 10 -12.24 1.57 -15.20
C VAL A 10 -12.27 0.50 -14.11
N GLY A 11 -13.31 -0.33 -14.09
CA GLY A 11 -13.41 -1.42 -13.13
C GLY A 11 -12.25 -2.40 -13.24
N GLU A 12 -11.99 -2.90 -14.46
CA GLU A 12 -10.91 -3.85 -14.73
C GLU A 12 -9.54 -3.28 -14.37
N GLU A 13 -9.29 -2.01 -14.66
CA GLU A 13 -8.03 -1.33 -14.35
C GLU A 13 -7.76 -1.24 -12.84
N VAL A 14 -8.77 -0.88 -12.05
CA VAL A 14 -8.59 -0.61 -10.61
C VAL A 14 -8.75 -1.87 -9.76
N TYR A 15 -9.60 -2.81 -10.16
CA TYR A 15 -10.02 -3.93 -9.31
C TYR A 15 -9.75 -5.32 -9.94
N GLY A 16 -9.21 -5.37 -11.15
CA GLY A 16 -8.88 -6.60 -11.84
C GLY A 16 -10.08 -7.51 -12.14
N SER A 17 -9.89 -8.82 -12.05
CA SER A 17 -10.91 -9.82 -12.39
C SER A 17 -12.19 -9.73 -11.54
N SER A 18 -12.09 -9.17 -10.33
CA SER A 18 -13.20 -9.01 -9.39
C SER A 18 -13.96 -7.67 -9.54
N TRP A 19 -13.76 -6.96 -10.65
CA TRP A 19 -14.17 -5.56 -10.75
C TRP A 19 -15.66 -5.28 -10.56
N GLN A 20 -16.56 -6.19 -10.94
CA GLN A 20 -18.00 -5.91 -10.87
C GLN A 20 -18.47 -5.66 -9.44
N SER A 21 -18.03 -6.48 -8.47
CA SER A 21 -18.43 -6.34 -7.07
C SER A 21 -17.68 -5.22 -6.36
N SER A 22 -16.41 -5.01 -6.69
CA SER A 22 -15.62 -3.90 -6.13
C SER A 22 -16.11 -2.55 -6.63
N LEU A 23 -16.41 -2.43 -7.93
CA LEU A 23 -16.97 -1.21 -8.51
C LEU A 23 -18.40 -0.95 -8.02
N ALA A 24 -19.22 -1.99 -7.83
CA ALA A 24 -20.56 -1.84 -7.24
C ALA A 24 -20.49 -1.17 -5.86
N ARG A 25 -19.60 -1.67 -4.99
CA ARG A 25 -19.34 -1.09 -3.66
C ARG A 25 -18.87 0.36 -3.76
N ALA A 26 -17.90 0.64 -4.63
CA ALA A 26 -17.37 1.99 -4.80
C ALA A 26 -18.41 3.00 -5.33
N LEU A 27 -19.31 2.54 -6.21
CA LEU A 27 -20.41 3.37 -6.74
C LEU A 27 -21.63 3.47 -5.80
N GLY A 28 -21.63 2.76 -4.65
CA GLY A 28 -22.75 2.70 -3.72
C GLY A 28 -24.00 2.02 -4.29
N ILE A 29 -23.83 1.02 -5.17
CA ILE A 29 -24.92 0.27 -5.79
C ILE A 29 -24.76 -1.23 -5.55
N SER A 30 -25.82 -2.00 -5.82
CA SER A 30 -25.75 -3.46 -5.71
C SER A 30 -24.99 -4.09 -6.87
N ASP A 31 -24.34 -5.23 -6.63
CA ASP A 31 -23.75 -6.07 -7.69
C ASP A 31 -24.77 -6.43 -8.77
N ARG A 32 -26.04 -6.62 -8.38
CA ARG A 32 -27.15 -6.90 -9.31
C ARG A 32 -27.36 -5.74 -10.27
N THR A 33 -27.24 -4.50 -9.80
CA THR A 33 -27.36 -3.29 -10.63
C THR A 33 -26.25 -3.26 -11.67
N VAL A 34 -25.00 -3.54 -11.28
CA VAL A 34 -23.86 -3.61 -12.22
C VAL A 34 -24.07 -4.71 -13.26
N ARG A 35 -24.51 -5.91 -12.86
CA ARG A 35 -24.83 -7.00 -13.82
C ARG A 35 -25.99 -6.64 -14.75
N ASN A 36 -26.99 -5.91 -14.28
CA ASN A 36 -28.10 -5.45 -15.11
C ASN A 36 -27.64 -4.41 -16.15
N PHE A 37 -26.72 -3.52 -15.80
CA PHE A 37 -26.07 -2.62 -16.78
C PHE A 37 -25.31 -3.42 -17.85
N ILE A 38 -24.53 -4.43 -17.45
CA ILE A 38 -23.74 -5.24 -18.38
C ILE A 38 -24.63 -6.07 -19.31
N SER A 39 -25.71 -6.64 -18.79
CA SER A 39 -26.66 -7.44 -19.58
C SER A 39 -27.69 -6.62 -20.36
N GLY A 40 -27.63 -5.28 -20.29
CA GLY A 40 -28.58 -4.39 -20.97
C GLY A 40 -30.00 -4.41 -20.38
N LYS A 41 -30.21 -5.04 -19.22
CA LYS A 41 -31.51 -5.12 -18.53
C LYS A 41 -31.93 -3.81 -17.88
N SER A 42 -30.99 -2.88 -17.69
CA SER A 42 -31.26 -1.54 -17.16
C SER A 42 -30.37 -0.52 -17.85
N ASN A 43 -30.91 0.67 -18.07
CA ASN A 43 -30.15 1.77 -18.65
C ASN A 43 -29.06 2.25 -17.68
N ILE A 44 -27.89 2.54 -18.25
CA ILE A 44 -26.79 3.14 -17.51
C ILE A 44 -27.09 4.62 -17.31
N PRO A 45 -26.97 5.17 -16.08
CA PRO A 45 -27.18 6.59 -15.84
C PRO A 45 -26.27 7.46 -16.72
N GLU A 46 -26.80 8.58 -17.20
CA GLU A 46 -26.02 9.57 -17.97
C GLU A 46 -24.88 10.17 -17.12
N THR A 47 -25.08 10.23 -15.79
CA THR A 47 -24.11 10.72 -14.81
C THR A 47 -23.02 9.71 -14.44
N LEU A 48 -22.94 8.54 -15.10
CA LEU A 48 -21.98 7.49 -14.75
C LEU A 48 -20.54 8.01 -14.68
N SER A 49 -20.10 8.84 -15.62
CA SER A 49 -18.71 9.36 -15.61
C SER A 49 -18.39 10.16 -14.34
N SER A 50 -19.31 11.02 -13.88
CA SER A 50 -19.13 11.76 -12.62
C SER A 50 -19.08 10.85 -11.40
N ARG A 51 -19.90 9.78 -11.39
CA ARG A 51 -19.91 8.79 -10.31
C ARG A 51 -18.65 7.95 -10.28
N LEU A 52 -18.13 7.58 -11.46
CA LEU A 52 -16.86 6.88 -11.57
C LEU A 52 -15.72 7.76 -11.04
N LEU A 53 -15.62 9.01 -11.45
CA LEU A 53 -14.60 9.94 -10.94
C LEU A 53 -14.66 10.06 -9.43
N SER A 54 -15.84 10.34 -8.86
CA SER A 54 -15.99 10.43 -7.41
C SER A 54 -15.61 9.14 -6.67
N ALA A 55 -15.92 7.98 -7.25
CA ALA A 55 -15.50 6.70 -6.69
C ALA A 55 -13.98 6.51 -6.77
N MET A 56 -13.34 6.95 -7.86
CA MET A 56 -11.88 6.89 -8.01
C MET A 56 -11.17 7.83 -7.06
N ASP A 57 -11.69 9.03 -6.82
CA ASP A 57 -11.11 9.97 -5.85
C ASP A 57 -11.05 9.34 -4.45
N VAL A 58 -12.10 8.64 -4.04
CA VAL A 58 -12.13 7.90 -2.76
C VAL A 58 -11.09 6.77 -2.72
N GLU A 59 -10.87 6.04 -3.82
CA GLU A 59 -9.83 5.01 -3.88
C GLU A 59 -8.43 5.62 -3.85
N ILE A 60 -8.21 6.74 -4.55
CA ILE A 60 -6.95 7.49 -4.51
C ILE A 60 -6.64 7.92 -3.08
N GLU A 61 -7.60 8.47 -2.35
CA GLU A 61 -7.41 8.85 -0.96
C GLU A 61 -7.04 7.66 -0.05
N LYS A 62 -7.66 6.49 -0.27
CA LYS A 62 -7.30 5.27 0.49
C LYS A 62 -5.87 4.85 0.21
N ILE A 63 -5.46 4.87 -1.06
CA ILE A 63 -4.10 4.52 -1.48
C ILE A 63 -3.11 5.52 -0.88
N GLN A 64 -3.40 6.82 -0.93
CA GLN A 64 -2.56 7.85 -0.32
C GLN A 64 -2.42 7.67 1.20
N ARG A 65 -3.50 7.32 1.90
CA ARG A 65 -3.41 6.98 3.34
C ARG A 65 -2.55 5.74 3.59
N ALA A 66 -2.66 4.71 2.76
CA ALA A 66 -1.83 3.52 2.86
C ALA A 66 -0.35 3.84 2.63
N ILE A 67 -0.04 4.68 1.63
CA ILE A 67 1.32 5.18 1.37
C ILE A 67 1.83 5.95 2.59
N ALA A 68 1.04 6.85 3.17
CA ALA A 68 1.46 7.61 4.35
C ALA A 68 1.76 6.73 5.57
N ILE A 69 1.06 5.60 5.73
CA ILE A 69 1.38 4.61 6.76
C ILE A 69 2.73 3.95 6.47
N ILE A 70 2.97 3.53 5.22
CA ILE A 70 4.24 2.93 4.80
C ILE A 70 5.39 3.92 4.98
N GLU A 71 5.18 5.19 4.69
CA GLU A 71 6.21 6.24 4.79
C GLU A 71 6.35 6.83 6.20
N SER A 72 5.55 6.37 7.17
CA SER A 72 5.51 6.97 8.50
C SER A 72 6.82 6.84 9.28
N ASP A 73 7.65 5.85 8.94
CA ASP A 73 8.97 5.59 9.50
C ASP A 73 10.09 5.73 8.46
N ALA A 74 9.79 6.31 7.30
CA ALA A 74 10.80 6.62 6.29
C ALA A 74 11.67 7.80 6.76
N VAL A 75 12.98 7.60 6.73
CA VAL A 75 13.99 8.59 7.08
C VAL A 75 15.03 8.72 5.97
N SER A 76 15.71 9.87 5.92
CA SER A 76 16.91 10.01 5.10
C SER A 76 18.00 9.09 5.65
N GLY A 77 18.74 8.42 4.79
CA GLY A 77 19.92 7.64 5.21
C GLY A 77 20.94 8.50 5.95
N ASP A 78 21.06 9.77 5.58
CA ASP A 78 21.97 10.72 6.22
C ASP A 78 21.56 11.05 7.67
N ASP A 79 20.28 10.87 8.01
CA ASP A 79 19.76 11.08 9.36
C ASP A 79 19.89 9.81 10.24
N VAL A 80 20.28 8.67 9.66
CA VAL A 80 20.48 7.41 10.39
C VAL A 80 21.90 7.40 10.98
N THR A 81 22.02 7.90 12.20
CA THR A 81 23.30 7.92 12.91
C THR A 81 23.65 6.56 13.51
N THR A 82 24.91 6.39 13.92
CA THR A 82 25.35 5.19 14.63
C THR A 82 24.55 4.97 15.92
N GLU A 83 24.13 6.02 16.63
CA GLU A 83 23.27 5.92 17.82
C GLU A 83 21.87 5.39 17.50
N VAL A 84 21.32 5.74 16.34
CA VAL A 84 20.03 5.19 15.89
C VAL A 84 20.19 3.69 15.59
N ILE A 85 21.27 3.32 14.89
CA ILE A 85 21.58 1.93 14.56
C ILE A 85 21.75 1.09 15.82
N THR A 86 22.57 1.53 16.77
CA THR A 86 22.76 0.81 18.04
C THR A 86 21.47 0.77 18.84
N GLY A 87 20.70 1.86 18.87
CA GLY A 87 19.39 1.90 19.53
C GLY A 87 18.33 0.98 18.92
N ILE A 88 18.47 0.57 17.65
CA ILE A 88 17.64 -0.46 17.03
C ILE A 88 18.13 -1.86 17.44
N VAL A 89 19.43 -2.10 17.32
CA VAL A 89 20.05 -3.39 17.69
C VAL A 89 19.79 -3.70 19.17
N ASP A 90 20.00 -2.75 20.07
CA ASP A 90 19.87 -2.94 21.52
C ASP A 90 18.42 -3.22 22.00
N ARG A 91 17.43 -3.27 21.10
CA ARG A 91 16.06 -3.75 21.39
C ARG A 91 15.97 -5.27 21.48
N TYR A 92 17.00 -5.97 21.02
CA TYR A 92 17.03 -7.42 20.89
C TYR A 92 18.14 -8.03 21.75
N GLU A 93 17.95 -9.28 22.14
CA GLU A 93 18.98 -10.09 22.80
C GLU A 93 19.74 -10.90 21.74
N TYR A 94 21.06 -10.98 21.92
CA TYR A 94 21.98 -11.65 21.03
C TYR A 94 22.80 -12.67 21.79
N SER A 95 23.21 -13.75 21.11
CA SER A 95 23.93 -14.86 21.73
C SER A 95 25.25 -14.46 22.36
N ASP A 96 25.93 -13.48 21.75
CA ASP A 96 27.18 -12.92 22.23
C ASP A 96 27.44 -11.54 21.60
N GLU A 97 28.52 -10.89 22.03
CA GLU A 97 28.92 -9.57 21.51
C GLU A 97 29.29 -9.61 20.03
N MET A 98 29.74 -10.75 19.49
CA MET A 98 30.07 -10.89 18.07
C MET A 98 28.80 -10.89 17.21
N ALA A 99 27.76 -11.62 17.63
CA ALA A 99 26.45 -11.61 16.99
C ALA A 99 25.82 -10.21 17.02
N ARG A 100 25.94 -9.53 18.17
CA ARG A 100 25.51 -8.13 18.30
C ARG A 100 26.26 -7.20 17.34
N GLN A 101 27.60 -7.31 17.27
CA GLN A 101 28.39 -6.49 16.34
C GLN A 101 28.03 -6.77 14.89
N HIS A 102 27.81 -8.03 14.52
CA HIS A 102 27.34 -8.39 13.18
C HIS A 102 25.97 -7.81 12.87
N ALA A 103 25.06 -7.71 13.85
CA ALA A 103 23.79 -7.01 13.68
C ALA A 103 23.99 -5.51 13.42
N VAL A 104 24.87 -4.85 14.18
CA VAL A 104 25.22 -3.42 13.96
C VAL A 104 25.74 -3.20 12.55
N ASP A 105 26.72 -4.01 12.11
CA ASP A 105 27.30 -3.89 10.77
C ASP A 105 26.26 -4.16 9.67
N ALA A 106 25.40 -5.17 9.87
CA ALA A 106 24.35 -5.51 8.92
C ALA A 106 23.30 -4.40 8.79
N VAL A 107 22.87 -3.81 9.91
CA VAL A 107 21.93 -2.68 9.91
C VAL A 107 22.57 -1.46 9.25
N ASN A 108 23.82 -1.13 9.58
CA ASN A 108 24.54 -0.02 8.95
C ASN A 108 24.67 -0.19 7.43
N ASN A 109 24.97 -1.41 6.97
CA ASN A 109 25.06 -1.72 5.54
C ASN A 109 23.70 -1.71 4.81
N ALA A 110 22.58 -1.74 5.56
CA ALA A 110 21.23 -1.64 5.03
C ALA A 110 20.70 -0.20 4.98
N VAL A 111 21.52 0.79 5.37
CA VAL A 111 21.16 2.21 5.26
C VAL A 111 21.37 2.68 3.82
N TYR A 112 20.29 3.20 3.23
CA TYR A 112 20.23 3.79 1.89
C TYR A 112 19.71 5.23 1.96
N PRO A 113 19.80 6.02 0.86
CA PRO A 113 19.32 7.42 0.87
C PRO A 113 17.88 7.61 1.36
N LYS A 114 16.99 6.64 1.09
CA LYS A 114 15.68 6.52 1.74
C LYS A 114 15.62 5.17 2.44
N THR A 115 15.46 5.19 3.75
CA THR A 115 15.46 3.99 4.60
C THR A 115 14.23 3.97 5.48
N PHE A 116 13.65 2.78 5.69
CA PHE A 116 12.55 2.59 6.63
C PHE A 116 13.11 1.98 7.91
N LEU A 117 12.82 2.60 9.05
CA LEU A 117 13.32 2.12 10.34
C LEU A 117 12.82 0.71 10.66
N SER A 118 11.62 0.36 10.20
CA SER A 118 11.04 -1.00 10.31
C SER A 118 11.82 -2.04 9.50
N ASP A 119 12.38 -1.69 8.34
CA ASP A 119 13.24 -2.59 7.57
C ASP A 119 14.59 -2.82 8.29
N LEU A 120 15.17 -1.77 8.88
CA LEU A 120 16.38 -1.88 9.70
C LEU A 120 16.15 -2.74 10.94
N ASP A 121 15.01 -2.57 11.60
CA ASP A 121 14.58 -3.36 12.75
C ASP A 121 14.44 -4.86 12.37
N ALA A 122 13.88 -5.14 11.18
CA ALA A 122 13.81 -6.50 10.64
C ALA A 122 15.20 -7.09 10.30
N VAL A 123 16.18 -6.27 9.92
CA VAL A 123 17.58 -6.72 9.74
C VAL A 123 18.18 -7.09 11.09
N ALA A 124 18.07 -6.23 12.11
CA ALA A 124 18.60 -6.48 13.45
C ALA A 124 18.05 -7.78 14.05
N ARG A 125 16.75 -8.01 13.90
CA ARG A 125 16.04 -9.20 14.41
C ARG A 125 16.51 -10.52 13.79
N LYS A 126 17.09 -10.53 12.58
CA LYS A 126 17.60 -11.78 11.97
C LYS A 126 18.79 -12.37 12.71
N TYR A 127 19.47 -11.56 13.51
CA TYR A 127 20.66 -11.94 14.27
C TYR A 127 20.35 -12.19 15.75
N SER A 128 19.13 -11.90 16.21
CA SER A 128 18.73 -12.09 17.61
C SER A 128 18.45 -13.57 17.93
N GLU A 129 18.49 -13.91 19.22
CA GLU A 129 18.07 -15.23 19.72
C GLU A 129 16.55 -15.44 19.72
#